data_AF-A0A5K0VZK1-F1
#
_entry.id   AF-A0A5K0VZK1-F1
#
_cell.length_a   1.000
_cell.length_b   1.000
_cell.length_c   1.000
_cell.angle_alpha   90.00
_cell.angle_beta   90.00
_cell.angle_gamma   90.00
#
_symmetry.space_group_name_H-M   'P 1'
#
loop_
_entity.id
_entity.type
_entity.pdbx_description
1 polymer ?
#
loop_
_entity_poly.entity_id
_entity_poly.type
_entity_poly.pdbx_seq_one_letter_code
_entity_poly.pdbx_strand_id
1 'polypeptide(L)' 'TIRTVEGYSDIIVMRHFERGAAIRAASTATIPVINAGDGPGEHPTQ' A
#
# COMPACT_ATOMS: atom_id res chain seq x y z
N THR A 1 -0.37 -10.90 4.09
CA THR A 1 -0.48 -10.46 2.68
C THR A 1 0.69 -9.61 2.25
N ILE A 2 0.92 -8.42 2.82
CA ILE A 2 2.03 -7.52 2.39
C ILE A 2 3.41 -8.23 2.43
N ARG A 3 3.74 -8.92 3.53
CA ARG A 3 4.96 -9.74 3.67
C ARG A 3 5.12 -10.86 2.63
N THR A 4 4.00 -11.36 2.12
CA THR A 4 4.01 -12.41 1.08
C THR A 4 4.24 -11.78 -0.29
N VAL A 5 3.55 -10.67 -0.59
CA VAL A 5 3.67 -9.96 -1.86
C VAL A 5 5.07 -9.37 -2.04
N GLU A 6 5.68 -8.84 -0.97
CA GLU A 6 7.04 -8.27 -1.07
C GLU A 6 8.12 -9.30 -1.40
N GLY A 7 7.90 -10.58 -1.10
CA GLY A 7 8.83 -11.65 -1.50
C GLY A 7 8.81 -11.93 -3.00
N TYR A 8 7.82 -11.42 -3.73
CA TYR A 8 7.62 -11.64 -5.17
C TYR A 8 7.69 -10.37 -6.00
N SER A 9 7.91 -9.20 -5.40
CA SER A 9 7.77 -7.91 -6.08
C SER A 9 8.80 -6.92 -5.59
N ASP A 10 9.25 -6.04 -6.48
CA ASP A 10 10.16 -4.95 -6.13
C ASP A 10 9.42 -3.68 -5.69
N ILE A 11 8.12 -3.58 -6.00
CA ILE A 11 7.25 -2.47 -5.64
C ILE A 11 5.80 -2.93 -5.48
N ILE A 12 5.06 -2.29 -4.57
CA ILE A 12 3.63 -2.56 -4.35
C ILE A 12 2.83 -1.30 -4.67
N VAL A 13 1.88 -1.39 -5.61
CA VAL A 13 0.81 -0.40 -5.77
C VAL A 13 -0.45 -0.97 -5.16
N MET A 14 -1.08 -0.26 -4.23
CA MET A 14 -2.21 -0.81 -3.50
C MET A 14 -3.38 0.17 -3.36
N ARG A 15 -4.58 -0.41 -3.38
CA ARG A 15 -5.84 0.27 -3.11
C ARG A 15 -6.63 -0.53 -2.09
N HIS A 16 -7.17 0.14 -1.08
CA HIS A 16 -7.96 -0.48 -0.03
C HIS A 16 -9.09 0.44 0.43
N PHE A 17 -10.19 -0.11 0.98
CA PHE A 17 -11.35 0.70 1.38
C PHE A 17 -11.19 1.38 2.75
N GLU A 18 -10.22 0.93 3.55
CA GLU A 18 -9.96 1.49 4.87
C GLU A 18 -8.94 2.62 4.81
N ARG A 19 -9.23 3.72 5.52
CA ARG A 19 -8.29 4.83 5.71
C ARG A 19 -7.03 4.36 6.44
N GLY A 20 -5.89 4.84 5.98
CA GLY A 20 -4.56 4.53 6.50
C GLY A 20 -4.06 3.13 6.12
N ALA A 21 -4.77 2.37 5.29
CA ALA A 21 -4.35 1.03 4.90
C ALA A 21 -3.01 1.04 4.16
N ALA A 22 -2.79 2.02 3.27
CA ALA A 22 -1.53 2.17 2.56
C ALA A 22 -0.36 2.49 3.51
N ILE A 23 -0.60 3.31 4.54
CA ILE A 23 0.40 3.64 5.56
C ILE A 23 0.76 2.40 6.40
N ARG A 24 -0.24 1.62 6.82
CA ARG A 24 0.00 0.36 7.57
C ARG A 24 0.74 -0.69 6.74
N ALA A 25 0.48 -0.73 5.44
CA ALA A 25 1.22 -1.58 4.53
C ALA A 25 2.67 -1.09 4.39
N ALA A 26 2.89 0.21 4.19
CA ALA A 26 4.22 0.81 4.10
C ALA A 26 5.04 0.63 5.39
N SER A 27 4.43 0.68 6.58
CA SER A 27 5.13 0.41 7.84
C SER A 27 5.53 -1.05 8.02
N THR A 28 4.90 -1.95 7.26
CA THR A 28 5.17 -3.39 7.30
C THR A 28 6.11 -3.81 6.17
N ALA A 29 6.03 -3.20 4.99
CA ALA A 29 6.81 -3.58 3.83
C ALA A 29 8.28 -3.15 3.94
N THR A 30 9.20 -3.92 3.37
CA THR A 30 10.61 -3.51 3.16
C THR A 30 10.85 -2.89 1.79
N ILE A 31 9.92 -3.05 0.87
CA ILE A 31 9.93 -2.48 -0.48
C ILE A 31 8.97 -1.28 -0.59
N PRO A 32 9.14 -0.40 -1.58
CA PRO A 32 8.28 0.77 -1.74
C PRO A 32 6.81 0.42 -1.93
N VAL A 33 5.93 1.21 -1.31
CA VAL A 33 4.47 1.09 -1.42
C VAL A 33 3.90 2.40 -1.96
N ILE A 34 3.12 2.32 -3.03
CA ILE A 34 2.39 3.44 -3.63
C ILE A 34 0.91 3.34 -3.25
N ASN A 35 0.37 4.43 -2.68
CA ASN A 35 -1.05 4.54 -2.37
C ASN A 35 -1.85 4.90 -3.64
N ALA A 36 -2.68 3.98 -4.13
CA ALA A 36 -3.64 4.18 -5.21
C ALA A 36 -5.08 4.37 -4.69
N GLY A 37 -5.22 4.75 -3.42
CA GLY A 37 -6.48 5.02 -2.73
C GLY A 37 -6.65 4.21 -1.45
N ASP A 38 -6.86 4.88 -0.31
CA ASP A 38 -7.20 4.26 0.97
C ASP A 38 -8.59 4.70 1.47
N GLY A 39 -9.61 4.39 0.67
CA GLY A 39 -11.02 4.62 1.01
C GLY A 39 -11.39 6.11 1.04
N PRO A 40 -11.92 6.63 2.16
CA PRO A 40 -12.18 8.06 2.32
C PRO A 40 -10.90 8.88 2.63
N GLY A 41 -9.72 8.27 2.52
CA GLY A 41 -8.43 8.92 2.69
C GLY A 41 -7.89 9.55 1.41
N GLU A 42 -6.61 9.33 1.15
CA GLU A 42 -5.84 9.93 0.08
C GLU A 42 -5.78 9.04 -1.17
N HIS A 43 -5.75 9.66 -2.33
CA HIS A 43 -5.40 9.03 -3.60
C HIS A 43 -4.36 9.91 -4.33
N PRO A 44 -3.09 9.90 -3.89
CA PRO A 44 -2.09 10.89 -4.34
C PRO A 44 -1.71 10.86 -5.82
N THR A 45 -1.94 9.73 -6.50
CA THR A 45 -1.63 9.56 -7.92
C THR A 45 -2.69 10.13 -8.86
N GLN A 46 -3.81 10.62 -8.32
CA GLN A 46 -4.91 11.24 -9.07
C GLN A 46 -4.64 12.71 -9.34
#